data_AF-A0A422QN77-F1
#
_entry.id   AF-A0A422QN77-F1
#
_cell.length_a   1.000
_cell.length_b   1.000
_cell.length_c   1.000
_cell.angle_alpha   90.00
_cell.angle_beta   90.00
_cell.angle_gamma   90.00
#
_symmetry.space_group_name_H-M   'P 1'
#
loop_
_entity.id
_entity.type
_entity.pdbx_description
1 polymer ?
#
loop_
_entity_poly.entity_id
_entity_poly.type
_entity_poly.pdbx_seq_one_letter_code
_entity_poly.pdbx_strand_id
1 'polypeptide(L)'
;MQLNAEQKRRIERLREGAWPADKLGWSDLLLLLRHDPDLRSLIAEIARQPGLEPVDMAEASADPVPAPAPVPVAIAPDPLRTALSGPLRLHALVERDEALCLAWLAAPLAADGSGLTRLIANASHWDRIEALWDVLAQRCKHAQRAATPDETAIVEECVRIHNLLWEGRQAITVPATAGDGFDFGIHERGNAAGQAVRQSWLPGLKNAAGQLRKKTLVYTV
;
A
#
# COMPACT_ATOMS: atom_id res chain seq x y z
N MET A 1 22.94 4.39 37.17
CA MET A 1 22.06 3.31 37.67
C MET A 1 22.95 2.10 37.94
N GLN A 2 23.09 1.69 39.21
CA GLN A 2 23.94 0.54 39.57
C GLN A 2 23.26 -0.77 39.14
N LEU A 3 24.02 -1.66 38.49
CA LEU A 3 23.56 -2.99 38.09
C LEU A 3 23.38 -3.88 39.34
N ASN A 4 22.23 -4.55 39.44
CA ASN A 4 22.01 -5.57 40.47
C ASN A 4 22.90 -6.81 40.18
N ALA A 5 23.27 -7.57 41.21
CA ALA A 5 24.13 -8.75 41.12
C ALA A 5 23.59 -9.81 40.12
N GLU A 6 22.27 -9.92 40.01
CA GLU A 6 21.60 -10.79 39.04
C GLU A 6 21.79 -10.32 37.59
N GLN A 7 21.74 -9.02 37.34
CA GLN A 7 21.94 -8.45 36.00
C GLN A 7 23.39 -8.61 35.54
N LYS A 8 24.37 -8.53 36.46
CA LYS A 8 25.78 -8.76 36.14
C LYS A 8 26.03 -10.19 35.68
N ARG A 9 25.54 -11.18 36.45
CA ARG A 9 25.61 -12.60 36.07
C ARG A 9 24.90 -12.90 34.76
N ARG A 10 23.76 -12.22 34.51
CA ARG A 10 23.01 -12.38 33.26
C ARG A 10 23.81 -11.86 32.06
N ILE A 11 24.47 -10.70 32.16
CA ILE A 11 25.34 -10.17 31.10
C ILE A 11 26.54 -11.09 30.83
N GLU A 12 27.19 -11.62 31.87
CA GLU A 12 28.33 -12.53 31.72
C GLU A 12 27.94 -13.80 30.95
N ARG A 13 26.81 -14.43 31.29
CA ARG A 13 26.29 -15.58 30.51
C ARG A 13 25.97 -15.23 29.06
N LEU A 14 25.42 -14.05 28.81
CA LEU A 14 25.09 -13.59 27.45
C LEU A 14 26.37 -13.36 26.62
N ARG A 15 27.46 -12.89 27.25
CA ARG A 15 28.77 -12.74 26.59
C ARG A 15 29.42 -14.08 26.24
N GLU A 16 29.25 -15.09 27.08
CA GLU A 16 29.82 -16.43 26.88
C GLU A 16 29.09 -17.26 25.81
N GLY A 17 28.09 -16.68 25.13
CA GLY A 17 27.34 -17.37 24.09
C GLY A 17 26.42 -18.47 24.63
N ALA A 18 26.15 -18.48 25.95
CA ALA A 18 25.22 -19.40 26.60
C ALA A 18 23.78 -18.90 26.39
N TRP A 19 23.34 -18.91 25.14
CA TRP A 19 21.96 -18.63 24.77
C TRP A 19 21.13 -19.88 25.07
N PRO A 20 20.06 -19.79 25.88
CA PRO A 20 19.08 -20.86 25.93
C PRO A 20 18.52 -21.05 24.52
N ALA A 21 18.52 -22.29 24.03
CA ALA A 21 18.15 -22.65 22.66
C ALA A 21 17.00 -21.78 22.12
N ASP A 22 17.35 -21.01 21.09
CA ASP A 22 16.52 -20.27 20.15
C ASP A 22 16.06 -18.83 20.37
N LYS A 23 16.25 -18.13 21.50
CA LYS A 23 15.85 -16.70 21.54
C LYS A 23 16.74 -15.79 22.36
N LEU A 24 17.52 -14.94 21.67
CA LEU A 24 17.95 -13.64 22.19
C LEU A 24 16.70 -12.75 22.25
N GLY A 25 16.17 -12.51 23.45
CA GLY A 25 15.01 -11.65 23.65
C GLY A 25 15.34 -10.17 23.47
N TRP A 26 14.33 -9.38 23.11
CA TRP A 26 14.45 -7.91 23.02
C TRP A 26 14.96 -7.26 24.33
N SER A 27 14.54 -7.79 25.48
CA SER A 27 15.01 -7.36 26.79
C SER A 27 16.49 -7.65 27.03
N ASP A 28 17.01 -8.77 26.51
CA ASP A 28 18.43 -9.12 26.61
C ASP A 28 19.29 -8.22 25.70
N LEU A 29 18.77 -7.87 24.51
CA LEU A 29 19.44 -6.96 23.58
C LEU A 29 19.53 -5.54 24.16
N LEU A 30 18.45 -5.03 24.77
CA LEU A 30 18.47 -3.74 25.47
C LEU A 30 19.40 -3.75 26.69
N LEU A 31 19.47 -4.88 27.42
CA LEU A 31 20.36 -5.02 28.56
C LEU A 31 21.84 -4.96 28.13
N LEU A 32 22.19 -5.67 27.04
CA LEU A 32 23.53 -5.66 26.46
C LEU A 32 23.90 -4.28 25.92
N LEU A 33 23.04 -3.63 25.12
CA LEU A 33 23.33 -2.29 24.60
C LEU A 33 23.51 -1.25 25.72
N ARG A 34 22.81 -1.39 26.84
CA ARG A 34 22.89 -0.41 27.94
C ARG A 34 24.14 -0.57 28.79
N HIS A 35 24.61 -1.80 28.98
CA HIS A 35 25.59 -2.12 30.01
C HIS A 35 26.88 -2.77 29.50
N ASP A 36 26.93 -3.19 28.23
CA ASP A 36 28.13 -3.69 27.59
C ASP A 36 28.82 -2.55 26.80
N PRO A 37 29.92 -1.99 27.31
CA PRO A 37 30.67 -0.96 26.59
C PRO A 37 31.44 -1.51 25.38
N ASP A 38 31.81 -2.80 25.40
CA ASP A 38 32.58 -3.41 24.32
C ASP A 38 31.67 -3.69 23.14
N LEU A 39 30.44 -4.18 23.38
CA LEU A 39 29.43 -4.33 22.33
C LEU A 39 29.07 -2.98 21.69
N ARG A 40 28.92 -1.92 22.50
CA ARG A 40 28.67 -0.57 21.98
C ARG A 40 29.85 -0.04 21.17
N SER A 41 31.07 -0.29 21.63
CA SER A 41 32.29 0.07 20.91
C SER A 41 32.36 -0.67 19.58
N LEU A 42 32.05 -1.97 19.57
CA LEU A 42 32.02 -2.81 18.36
C LEU A 42 30.95 -2.33 17.37
N ILE A 43 29.72 -2.04 17.83
CA ILE A 43 28.66 -1.50 16.97
C ILE A 43 29.05 -0.12 16.43
N ALA A 44 29.62 0.73 17.28
CA ALA A 44 30.07 2.05 16.86
C ALA A 44 31.31 2.01 15.97
N GLU A 45 32.12 0.94 16.05
CA GLU A 45 33.26 0.66 15.19
C GLU A 45 32.79 0.14 13.83
N ILE A 46 31.85 -0.82 13.79
CA ILE A 46 31.18 -1.28 12.57
C ILE A 46 30.49 -0.11 11.86
N ALA A 47 29.79 0.74 12.62
CA ALA A 47 29.14 1.94 12.07
C ALA A 47 30.13 3.04 11.64
N ARG A 48 31.36 3.03 12.16
CA ARG A 48 32.44 3.97 11.79
C ARG A 48 33.39 3.42 10.74
N GLN A 49 33.36 2.12 10.44
CA GLN A 49 34.14 1.55 9.36
C GLN A 49 33.70 2.21 8.04
N PRO A 50 34.58 2.98 7.38
CA PRO A 50 34.27 3.60 6.10
C PRO A 50 34.31 2.49 5.05
N GLY A 51 33.13 1.92 4.80
CA GLY A 51 32.92 0.73 3.95
C GLY A 51 31.51 0.16 3.97
N LEU A 52 30.56 0.80 4.68
CA LEU A 52 29.12 0.54 4.60
C LEU A 52 28.38 1.65 3.81
N GLU A 53 29.06 2.24 2.83
CA GLU A 53 28.44 2.67 1.59
C GLU A 53 28.30 1.42 0.71
N PRO A 54 27.14 1.13 0.10
CA PRO A 54 27.09 0.10 -0.90
C PRO A 54 27.86 0.60 -2.14
N VAL A 55 28.72 -0.27 -2.65
CA VAL A 55 29.31 -0.29 -4.00
C VAL A 55 30.80 0.07 -4.09
N ASP A 56 31.44 -0.82 -4.85
CA ASP A 56 32.66 -0.73 -5.64
C ASP A 56 34.04 -0.94 -5.01
N MET A 57 34.60 -2.08 -5.41
CA MET A 57 36.01 -2.41 -5.39
C MET A 57 36.77 -1.51 -6.38
N ALA A 58 37.47 -0.50 -5.87
CA ALA A 58 38.53 0.15 -6.64
C ALA A 58 39.88 -0.53 -6.38
N GLU A 59 40.21 -1.44 -7.30
CA GLU A 59 41.51 -1.63 -7.95
C GLU A 59 42.80 -1.48 -7.12
N ALA A 60 43.37 -2.65 -6.80
CA ALA A 60 44.81 -2.82 -6.79
C ALA A 60 45.32 -2.80 -8.24
N SER A 61 46.37 -2.02 -8.44
CA SER A 61 47.19 -1.88 -9.64
C SER A 61 47.45 -3.19 -10.40
N ALA A 62 46.93 -3.31 -11.62
CA ALA A 62 47.48 -4.17 -12.67
C ALA A 62 47.13 -3.58 -14.03
N ASP A 63 48.07 -3.68 -14.98
CA ASP A 63 48.03 -3.12 -16.32
C ASP A 63 46.70 -3.28 -17.09
N PRO A 64 46.36 -2.35 -18.01
CA PRO A 64 45.05 -2.31 -18.64
C PRO A 64 44.88 -3.45 -19.66
N VAL A 65 44.21 -4.53 -19.25
CA VAL A 65 43.50 -5.41 -20.18
C VAL A 65 42.18 -4.72 -20.53
N PRO A 66 41.82 -4.54 -21.81
CA PRO A 66 40.57 -3.86 -22.16
C PRO A 66 39.40 -4.69 -21.65
N ALA A 67 38.73 -4.21 -20.60
CA ALA A 67 37.56 -4.84 -20.02
C ALA A 67 36.40 -4.80 -21.02
N PRO A 68 35.65 -5.91 -21.22
CA PRO A 68 34.40 -5.85 -21.93
C PRO A 68 33.45 -4.90 -21.17
N ALA A 69 32.80 -3.99 -21.90
CA ALA A 69 31.91 -2.98 -21.33
C ALA A 69 30.92 -3.62 -20.33
N PRO A 70 30.65 -2.97 -19.18
CA PRO A 70 29.72 -3.49 -18.19
C PRO A 70 28.34 -3.60 -18.82
N VAL A 71 27.87 -4.84 -19.01
CA VAL A 71 26.48 -5.10 -19.34
C VAL A 71 25.67 -4.66 -18.12
N PRO A 72 24.73 -3.70 -18.24
CA PRO A 72 23.94 -3.27 -17.09
C PRO A 72 23.15 -4.47 -16.57
N VAL A 73 23.48 -4.91 -15.35
CA VAL A 73 22.69 -5.91 -14.64
C VAL A 73 21.37 -5.25 -14.28
N ALA A 74 20.33 -5.52 -15.07
CA ALA A 74 18.99 -5.08 -14.76
C ALA A 74 18.57 -5.72 -13.42
N ILE A 75 18.55 -4.92 -12.35
CA ILE A 75 18.00 -5.34 -11.06
C ILE A 75 16.52 -5.65 -11.32
N ALA A 76 16.15 -6.93 -11.29
CA ALA A 76 14.78 -7.33 -11.44
C ALA A 76 13.94 -6.64 -10.34
N PRO A 77 12.79 -6.04 -10.67
CA PRO A 77 11.96 -5.34 -9.68
C PRO A 77 11.54 -6.32 -8.58
N ASP A 78 11.62 -5.87 -7.32
CA ASP A 78 11.20 -6.64 -6.15
C ASP A 78 9.72 -7.05 -6.29
N PRO A 79 9.42 -8.36 -6.37
CA PRO A 79 8.08 -8.86 -6.69
C PRO A 79 7.04 -8.45 -5.64
N LEU A 80 7.43 -8.32 -4.36
CA LEU A 80 6.52 -7.88 -3.30
C LEU A 80 6.16 -6.40 -3.47
N ARG A 81 7.14 -5.56 -3.81
CA ARG A 81 6.89 -4.13 -4.06
C ARG A 81 6.01 -3.93 -5.28
N THR A 82 6.22 -4.71 -6.34
CA THR A 82 5.35 -4.65 -7.52
C THR A 82 3.92 -5.06 -7.18
N ALA A 83 3.73 -6.16 -6.45
CA ALA A 83 2.40 -6.66 -6.08
C ALA A 83 1.63 -5.70 -5.15
N LEU A 84 2.34 -5.02 -4.23
CA LEU A 84 1.75 -4.10 -3.26
C LEU A 84 1.68 -2.64 -3.73
N SER A 85 2.22 -2.31 -4.91
CA SER A 85 2.24 -0.94 -5.43
C SER A 85 0.85 -0.30 -5.52
N GLY A 86 -0.15 -1.04 -6.03
CA GLY A 86 -1.55 -0.59 -6.11
C GLY A 86 -2.19 -0.33 -4.74
N PRO A 87 -2.21 -1.32 -3.82
CA PRO A 87 -2.77 -1.14 -2.48
C PRO A 87 -2.08 -0.05 -1.66
N LEU A 88 -0.76 0.12 -1.80
CA LEU A 88 -0.03 1.20 -1.15
C LEU A 88 -0.42 2.58 -1.70
N ARG A 89 -0.62 2.69 -3.03
CA ARG A 89 -1.14 3.91 -3.64
C ARG A 89 -2.55 4.23 -3.15
N LEU A 90 -3.43 3.22 -3.10
CA LEU A 90 -4.79 3.38 -2.56
C LEU A 90 -4.77 3.84 -1.11
N HIS A 91 -3.92 3.23 -0.27
CA HIS A 91 -3.76 3.62 1.13
C HIS A 91 -3.40 5.10 1.25
N ALA A 92 -2.40 5.58 0.50
CA ALA A 92 -1.99 6.97 0.51
C ALA A 92 -3.09 7.93 0.04
N LEU A 93 -3.93 7.53 -0.92
CA LEU A 93 -5.08 8.32 -1.37
C LEU A 93 -6.17 8.40 -0.30
N VAL A 94 -6.49 7.27 0.34
CA VAL A 94 -7.49 7.21 1.42
C VAL A 94 -7.02 7.98 2.65
N GLU A 95 -5.74 7.94 2.99
CA GLU A 95 -5.17 8.73 4.11
C GLU A 95 -5.28 10.24 3.91
N ARG A 96 -5.18 10.72 2.66
CA ARG A 96 -5.31 12.15 2.33
C ARG A 96 -6.74 12.64 2.37
N ASP A 97 -7.72 11.74 2.29
CA ASP A 97 -9.13 12.06 2.32
C ASP A 97 -9.70 11.81 3.73
N GLU A 98 -9.93 12.88 4.48
CA GLU A 98 -10.35 12.78 5.89
C GLU A 98 -11.61 11.93 6.09
N ALA A 99 -12.61 12.10 5.23
CA ALA A 99 -13.86 11.37 5.33
C ALA A 99 -13.69 9.88 5.00
N LEU A 100 -12.90 9.55 3.97
CA LEU A 100 -12.61 8.16 3.63
C LEU A 100 -11.70 7.51 4.67
N CYS A 101 -10.69 8.22 5.16
CA CYS A 101 -9.79 7.76 6.22
C CYS A 101 -10.59 7.36 7.48
N LEU A 102 -11.51 8.22 7.93
CA LEU A 102 -12.38 7.90 9.06
C LEU A 102 -13.27 6.68 8.79
N ALA A 103 -13.90 6.62 7.61
CA ALA A 103 -14.85 5.57 7.28
C ALA A 103 -14.20 4.19 7.02
N TRP A 104 -12.96 4.15 6.51
CA TRP A 104 -12.29 2.93 6.07
C TRP A 104 -11.13 2.50 6.96
N LEU A 105 -10.38 3.44 7.53
CA LEU A 105 -9.18 3.12 8.29
C LEU A 105 -9.42 3.22 9.81
N ALA A 106 -10.51 3.86 10.23
CA ALA A 106 -10.89 4.08 11.62
C ALA A 106 -9.72 4.66 12.43
N ALA A 107 -9.43 5.93 12.13
CA ALA A 107 -8.37 6.74 12.73
C ALA A 107 -8.42 6.75 14.28
N PRO A 108 -7.28 6.95 14.97
CA PRO A 108 -5.96 7.25 14.43
C PRO A 108 -5.21 6.01 13.93
N LEU A 109 -4.54 6.15 12.79
CA LEU A 109 -3.69 5.13 12.18
C LEU A 109 -2.42 4.94 13.01
N ALA A 110 -2.19 3.72 13.49
CA ALA A 110 -0.89 3.35 14.04
C ALA A 110 0.12 3.19 12.89
N ALA A 111 1.37 3.60 13.11
CA ALA A 111 2.46 3.51 12.12
C ALA A 111 2.96 2.06 11.89
N ASP A 112 2.19 1.06 12.29
CA ASP A 112 2.54 -0.36 12.33
C ASP A 112 2.04 -1.14 11.10
N GLY A 113 1.51 -0.45 10.08
CA GLY A 113 0.95 -1.09 8.87
C GLY A 113 -0.47 -1.62 9.04
N SER A 114 -1.10 -1.40 10.21
CA SER A 114 -2.51 -1.77 10.45
C SER A 114 -3.48 -1.09 9.47
N GLY A 115 -3.17 0.12 9.02
CA GLY A 115 -3.96 0.84 8.01
C GLY A 115 -4.12 0.09 6.71
N LEU A 116 -3.01 -0.40 6.13
CA LEU A 116 -3.05 -1.17 4.88
C LEU A 116 -3.83 -2.48 5.06
N THR A 117 -3.66 -3.15 6.19
CA THR A 117 -4.39 -4.38 6.50
C THR A 117 -5.90 -4.12 6.59
N ARG A 118 -6.31 -3.03 7.27
CA ARG A 118 -7.71 -2.61 7.34
C ARG A 118 -8.26 -2.21 5.98
N LEU A 119 -7.48 -1.52 5.16
CA LEU A 119 -7.85 -1.15 3.80
C LEU A 119 -8.17 -2.39 2.98
N ILE A 120 -7.27 -3.38 2.95
CA ILE A 120 -7.46 -4.63 2.21
C ILE A 120 -8.67 -5.39 2.75
N ALA A 121 -8.83 -5.47 4.08
CA ALA A 121 -9.98 -6.11 4.69
C ALA A 121 -11.30 -5.42 4.31
N ASN A 122 -11.36 -4.09 4.29
CA ASN A 122 -12.55 -3.36 3.86
C ASN A 122 -12.81 -3.53 2.35
N ALA A 123 -11.78 -3.43 1.51
CA ALA A 123 -11.88 -3.62 0.06
C ALA A 123 -12.29 -5.06 -0.31
N SER A 124 -12.06 -6.03 0.57
CA SER A 124 -12.52 -7.40 0.39
C SER A 124 -14.05 -7.53 0.47
N HIS A 125 -14.76 -6.59 1.09
CA HIS A 125 -16.22 -6.62 1.24
C HIS A 125 -16.90 -5.79 0.15
N TRP A 126 -17.72 -6.45 -0.68
CA TRP A 126 -18.41 -5.78 -1.80
C TRP A 126 -19.32 -4.62 -1.33
N ASP A 127 -20.06 -4.81 -0.24
CA ASP A 127 -20.95 -3.77 0.31
C ASP A 127 -20.18 -2.49 0.71
N ARG A 128 -18.91 -2.62 1.11
CA ARG A 128 -18.05 -1.47 1.39
C ARG A 128 -17.71 -0.71 0.12
N ILE A 129 -17.41 -1.42 -0.97
CA ILE A 129 -17.16 -0.82 -2.29
C ILE A 129 -18.41 -0.09 -2.79
N GLU A 130 -19.60 -0.69 -2.63
CA GLU A 130 -20.87 -0.05 -2.97
C GLU A 130 -21.08 1.26 -2.18
N ALA A 131 -20.81 1.25 -0.87
CA ALA A 131 -20.92 2.45 -0.03
C ALA A 131 -19.90 3.54 -0.40
N LEU A 132 -18.66 3.16 -0.72
CA LEU A 132 -17.62 4.07 -1.22
C LEU A 132 -18.04 4.72 -2.53
N TRP A 133 -18.58 3.93 -3.45
CA TRP A 133 -19.09 4.44 -4.71
C TRP A 133 -20.19 5.49 -4.48
N ASP A 134 -21.13 5.24 -3.55
CA ASP A 134 -22.18 6.21 -3.23
C ASP A 134 -21.62 7.54 -2.72
N VAL A 135 -20.60 7.49 -1.84
CA VAL A 135 -19.93 8.69 -1.33
C VAL A 135 -19.32 9.49 -2.49
N LEU A 136 -18.61 8.83 -3.40
CA LEU A 136 -17.98 9.49 -4.54
C LEU A 136 -19.02 10.03 -5.54
N ALA A 137 -20.09 9.28 -5.80
CA ALA A 137 -21.17 9.71 -6.67
C ALA A 137 -21.86 10.97 -6.11
N GLN A 138 -22.10 11.03 -4.80
CA GLN A 138 -22.66 12.22 -4.16
C GLN A 138 -21.72 13.42 -4.26
N ARG A 139 -20.41 13.24 -4.10
CA ARG A 139 -19.42 14.32 -4.30
C ARG A 139 -19.43 14.85 -5.73
N CYS A 140 -19.46 13.96 -6.72
CA CYS A 140 -19.52 14.32 -8.13
C CYS A 140 -20.81 15.11 -8.46
N LYS A 141 -21.96 14.65 -7.95
CA LYS A 141 -23.24 15.34 -8.10
C LYS A 141 -23.25 16.70 -7.41
N HIS A 142 -22.77 16.78 -6.18
CA HIS A 142 -22.78 18.03 -5.42
C HIS A 142 -21.88 19.09 -6.07
N ALA A 143 -20.70 18.67 -6.53
CA ALA A 143 -19.75 19.55 -7.20
C ALA A 143 -20.02 19.72 -8.71
N GLN A 144 -21.06 19.07 -9.26
CA GLN A 144 -21.42 19.07 -10.69
C GLN A 144 -20.21 18.84 -11.62
N ARG A 145 -19.41 17.82 -11.29
CA ARG A 145 -18.18 17.47 -12.01
C ARG A 145 -18.04 15.96 -12.17
N ALA A 146 -17.19 15.56 -13.11
CA ALA A 146 -16.69 14.19 -13.18
C ALA A 146 -15.84 13.85 -11.94
N ALA A 147 -15.73 12.55 -11.65
CA ALA A 147 -14.80 12.05 -10.65
C ALA A 147 -13.37 12.44 -11.03
N THR A 148 -12.56 12.79 -10.03
CA THR A 148 -11.14 13.03 -10.25
C THR A 148 -10.43 11.72 -10.63
N PRO A 149 -9.23 11.79 -11.23
CA PRO A 149 -8.43 10.59 -11.48
C PRO A 149 -8.17 9.78 -10.22
N ASP A 150 -7.98 10.44 -9.08
CA ASP A 150 -7.78 9.80 -7.77
C ASP A 150 -9.06 9.11 -7.28
N GLU A 151 -10.22 9.75 -7.39
CA GLU A 151 -11.51 9.14 -7.01
C GLU A 151 -11.83 7.91 -7.87
N THR A 152 -11.52 7.97 -9.17
CA THR A 152 -11.71 6.83 -10.09
C THR A 152 -10.74 5.69 -9.75
N ALA A 153 -9.46 6.02 -9.54
CA ALA A 153 -8.43 5.07 -9.15
C ALA A 153 -8.74 4.37 -7.83
N ILE A 154 -9.36 5.07 -6.87
CA ILE A 154 -9.79 4.50 -5.59
C ILE A 154 -10.79 3.36 -5.83
N VAL A 155 -11.82 3.59 -6.65
CA VAL A 155 -12.86 2.58 -6.94
C VAL A 155 -12.27 1.39 -7.68
N GLU A 156 -11.49 1.66 -8.73
CA GLU A 156 -10.87 0.60 -9.55
C GLU A 156 -9.94 -0.29 -8.73
N GLU A 157 -9.13 0.31 -7.86
CA GLU A 157 -8.19 -0.44 -7.03
C GLU A 157 -8.91 -1.25 -5.94
N CYS A 158 -10.00 -0.72 -5.36
CA CYS A 158 -10.86 -1.49 -4.46
C CYS A 158 -11.48 -2.71 -5.16
N VAL A 159 -11.99 -2.55 -6.39
CA VAL A 159 -12.52 -3.67 -7.20
C VAL A 159 -11.42 -4.68 -7.51
N ARG A 160 -10.22 -4.21 -7.86
CA ARG A 160 -9.06 -5.07 -8.13
C ARG A 160 -8.68 -5.90 -6.90
N ILE A 161 -8.64 -5.29 -5.71
CA ILE A 161 -8.37 -5.99 -4.45
C ILE A 161 -9.47 -6.99 -4.13
N HIS A 162 -10.74 -6.62 -4.30
CA HIS A 162 -11.87 -7.54 -4.11
C HIS A 162 -11.76 -8.77 -5.03
N ASN A 163 -11.33 -8.57 -6.27
CA ASN A 163 -11.17 -9.65 -7.24
C ASN A 163 -10.06 -10.64 -6.87
N LEU A 164 -9.16 -10.32 -5.93
CA LEU A 164 -8.17 -11.29 -5.42
C LEU A 164 -8.83 -12.46 -4.68
N LEU A 165 -10.07 -12.31 -4.21
CA LEU A 165 -10.85 -13.38 -3.57
C LEU A 165 -11.41 -14.39 -4.57
N TRP A 166 -11.45 -14.06 -5.87
CA TRP A 166 -12.21 -14.80 -6.86
C TRP A 166 -11.32 -15.27 -8.02
N GLU A 167 -11.24 -16.59 -8.22
CA GLU A 167 -10.48 -17.18 -9.35
C GLU A 167 -11.30 -17.26 -10.65
N GLY A 168 -12.63 -17.10 -10.56
CA GLY A 168 -13.57 -17.25 -11.67
C GLY A 168 -14.17 -15.93 -12.14
N ARG A 169 -15.45 -15.71 -11.86
CA ARG A 169 -16.14 -14.47 -12.25
C ARG A 169 -15.66 -13.31 -11.37
N GLN A 170 -15.38 -12.19 -12.02
CA GLN A 170 -14.84 -11.00 -11.37
C GLN A 170 -15.84 -9.85 -11.41
N ALA A 171 -15.77 -8.99 -10.39
CA ALA A 171 -16.42 -7.70 -10.43
C ALA A 171 -15.71 -6.77 -11.43
N ILE A 172 -16.47 -5.93 -12.12
CA ILE A 172 -15.94 -4.99 -13.11
C ILE A 172 -16.55 -3.60 -12.92
N THR A 173 -15.78 -2.58 -13.28
CA THR A 173 -16.27 -1.22 -13.47
C THR A 173 -16.84 -1.07 -14.88
N VAL A 174 -17.95 -0.35 -15.02
CA VAL A 174 -18.65 -0.15 -16.30
C VAL A 174 -18.62 1.33 -16.67
N PRO A 175 -17.76 1.76 -17.60
CA PRO A 175 -17.80 3.13 -18.10
C PRO A 175 -18.98 3.33 -19.06
N ALA A 176 -19.35 4.59 -19.33
CA ALA A 176 -20.31 4.94 -20.36
C ALA A 176 -19.61 5.65 -21.52
N THR A 177 -20.08 5.44 -22.74
CA THR A 177 -19.50 6.09 -23.93
C THR A 177 -20.21 7.40 -24.20
N ALA A 178 -19.44 8.44 -24.52
CA ALA A 178 -20.01 9.70 -24.98
C ALA A 178 -20.71 9.49 -26.35
N GLY A 179 -21.93 10.00 -26.47
CA GLY A 179 -22.80 9.81 -27.63
C GLY A 179 -23.85 8.71 -27.46
N ASP A 180 -23.73 7.85 -26.45
CA ASP A 180 -24.73 6.81 -26.19
C ASP A 180 -26.07 7.43 -25.79
N GLY A 181 -27.17 6.79 -26.20
CA GLY A 181 -28.50 7.13 -25.70
C GLY A 181 -28.57 6.90 -24.19
N PHE A 182 -29.27 7.78 -23.47
CA PHE A 182 -29.45 7.60 -22.04
C PHE A 182 -30.37 6.40 -21.76
N ASP A 183 -29.81 5.33 -21.18
CA ASP A 183 -30.54 4.14 -20.73
C ASP A 183 -30.73 4.14 -19.20
N PHE A 184 -31.98 4.20 -18.75
CA PHE A 184 -32.35 4.17 -17.33
C PHE A 184 -31.95 2.88 -16.61
N GLY A 185 -31.73 1.77 -17.33
CA GLY A 185 -31.31 0.49 -16.77
C GLY A 185 -29.86 0.49 -16.29
N ILE A 186 -28.98 1.18 -17.01
CA ILE A 186 -27.53 1.14 -16.79
C ILE A 186 -26.90 2.49 -16.43
N HIS A 187 -27.57 3.60 -16.71
CA HIS A 187 -27.09 4.96 -16.44
C HIS A 187 -27.85 5.62 -15.30
N GLU A 188 -27.12 6.43 -14.55
CA GLU A 188 -27.63 7.32 -13.52
C GLU A 188 -27.24 8.76 -13.85
N ARG A 189 -28.18 9.71 -13.78
CA ARG A 189 -27.91 11.10 -14.14
C ARG A 189 -27.19 11.84 -13.02
N GLY A 190 -26.12 12.54 -13.39
CA GLY A 190 -25.44 13.51 -12.53
C GLY A 190 -26.04 14.92 -12.59
N ASN A 191 -26.84 15.20 -13.63
CA ASN A 191 -27.48 16.50 -13.87
C ASN A 191 -29.00 16.38 -14.07
N ALA A 192 -29.68 17.53 -14.24
CA ALA A 192 -31.14 17.61 -14.21
C ALA A 192 -31.84 16.92 -15.40
N ALA A 193 -31.30 17.01 -16.62
CA ALA A 193 -31.94 16.49 -17.83
C ALA A 193 -30.97 16.25 -18.99
N GLY A 194 -31.43 15.49 -19.98
CA GLY A 194 -30.72 15.17 -21.22
C GLY A 194 -31.14 13.81 -21.76
N GLN A 195 -30.92 13.58 -23.05
CA GLN A 195 -31.31 12.35 -23.75
C GLN A 195 -30.10 11.53 -24.23
N ALA A 196 -28.93 12.16 -24.32
CA ALA A 196 -27.69 11.51 -24.70
C ALA A 196 -26.62 11.68 -23.63
N VAL A 197 -25.79 10.65 -23.43
CA VAL A 197 -24.60 10.70 -22.59
C VAL A 197 -23.58 11.61 -23.27
N ARG A 198 -23.18 12.67 -22.60
CA ARG A 198 -22.06 13.51 -23.03
C ARG A 198 -20.74 13.07 -22.41
N GLN A 199 -20.77 12.64 -21.16
CA GLN A 199 -19.57 12.24 -20.44
C GLN A 199 -19.89 11.24 -19.32
N SER A 200 -19.01 10.26 -19.12
CA SER A 200 -19.02 9.40 -17.93
C SER A 200 -18.35 10.12 -16.76
N TRP A 201 -19.07 10.32 -15.67
CA TRP A 201 -18.57 10.97 -14.45
C TRP A 201 -17.98 9.99 -13.45
N LEU A 202 -18.62 8.83 -13.25
CA LEU A 202 -18.11 7.77 -12.38
C LEU A 202 -18.56 6.42 -12.94
N PRO A 203 -17.65 5.45 -13.15
CA PRO A 203 -18.01 4.16 -13.71
C PRO A 203 -18.99 3.40 -12.79
N GLY A 204 -19.94 2.69 -13.37
CA GLY A 204 -20.85 1.81 -12.65
C GLY A 204 -20.13 0.59 -12.08
N LEU A 205 -20.79 -0.16 -11.20
CA LEU A 205 -20.24 -1.36 -10.56
C LEU A 205 -21.09 -2.58 -10.90
N LYS A 206 -20.45 -3.58 -11.50
CA LYS A 206 -21.02 -4.90 -11.75
C LYS A 206 -20.32 -5.93 -10.88
N ASN A 207 -21.06 -6.65 -10.05
CA ASN A 207 -20.49 -7.62 -9.13
C ASN A 207 -20.02 -8.91 -9.85
N ALA A 208 -19.35 -9.80 -9.11
CA ALA A 208 -18.91 -11.10 -9.63
C ALA A 208 -20.06 -12.02 -10.10
N ALA A 209 -21.29 -11.79 -9.62
CA ALA A 209 -22.48 -12.49 -10.12
C ALA A 209 -22.97 -11.96 -11.48
N GLY A 210 -22.35 -10.90 -12.01
CA GLY A 210 -22.72 -10.25 -13.26
C GLY A 210 -23.91 -9.29 -13.13
N GLN A 211 -24.31 -8.94 -11.91
CA GLN A 211 -25.40 -8.01 -11.67
C GLN A 211 -24.84 -6.58 -11.60
N LEU A 212 -25.47 -5.65 -12.32
CA LEU A 212 -25.17 -4.23 -12.20
C LEU A 212 -25.76 -3.72 -10.87
N ARG A 213 -24.90 -3.42 -9.91
CA ARG A 213 -25.29 -2.99 -8.57
C ARG A 213 -25.30 -1.47 -8.44
N LYS A 214 -24.34 -0.79 -9.08
CA LYS A 214 -24.31 0.67 -9.22
C LYS A 214 -24.32 1.03 -10.70
N LYS A 215 -25.19 1.96 -11.08
CA LYS A 215 -25.30 2.45 -12.45
C LYS A 215 -24.18 3.44 -12.75
N THR A 216 -23.81 3.57 -14.00
CA THR A 216 -22.77 4.53 -14.39
C THR A 216 -23.29 5.94 -14.23
N LEU A 217 -22.60 6.77 -13.46
CA LEU A 217 -22.95 8.18 -13.30
C LEU A 217 -22.52 8.93 -14.55
N VAL A 218 -23.46 9.60 -15.21
CA VAL A 218 -23.24 10.28 -16.49
C VAL A 218 -23.75 11.71 -16.47
N TYR A 219 -23.09 12.56 -17.24
CA TYR A 219 -23.60 13.87 -17.62
C TYR A 219 -24.32 13.76 -18.96
N THR A 220 -25.58 14.19 -18.99
CA THR A 220 -26.41 14.14 -20.20
C THR A 220 -26.61 15.52 -20.81
N VAL A 221 -26.82 15.56 -22.13
CA VAL A 221 -27.25 16.76 -22.89
C VAL A 221 -28.48 16.48 -23.74
#